data_AF-X5YB69-F1
#
_entry.id   AF-X5YB69-F1
#
_cell.length_a   1.000
_cell.length_b   1.000
_cell.length_c   1.000
_cell.angle_alpha   90.00
_cell.angle_beta   90.00
_cell.angle_gamma   90.00
#
_symmetry.space_group_name_H-M   'P 1'
#
loop_
_entity.id
_entity.type
_entity.pdbx_description
1 polymer ?
#
loop_
_entity_poly.entity_id
_entity_poly.type
_entity_poly.pdbx_seq_one_letter_code
_entity_poly.pdbx_strand_id
1 'polypeptide(L)'
;MRPYPATTPEAIKGLVAYHDQAVRHLVDPGAPEADPKRLLEGLPQGSISTAHLTTIGSRTVIAVTITDRNERFMEPEAFAALRVVTLFEGGAAIIDKNKKDGDERRDYLKVFRITFMRLLADAQRAETVEQIGDHHSLMAANLSVVAGQQVNLKGRREALAKALDAHEKNAAKWGLSKQLPREAYQALVRGSFRLFDIKHGHSFLRPLR
;
A
#
# COMPACT_ATOMS: atom_id res chain seq x y z
N MET A 1 -13.34 12.42 -17.99
CA MET A 1 -12.56 11.74 -16.94
C MET A 1 -13.49 11.61 -15.74
N ARG A 2 -13.89 10.40 -15.31
CA ARG A 2 -14.76 10.27 -14.11
C ARG A 2 -13.97 10.83 -12.91
N PRO A 3 -14.57 11.68 -12.06
CA PRO A 3 -13.91 12.14 -10.86
C PRO A 3 -13.67 10.93 -9.94
N TYR A 4 -12.45 10.77 -9.46
CA TYR A 4 -12.12 9.73 -8.50
C TYR A 4 -12.80 10.04 -7.16
N PRO A 5 -13.45 9.07 -6.49
CA PRO A 5 -14.12 9.33 -5.22
C PRO A 5 -13.16 9.90 -4.17
N ALA A 6 -13.57 10.94 -3.45
CA ALA A 6 -12.82 11.43 -2.31
C ALA A 6 -12.81 10.37 -1.19
N THR A 7 -11.84 10.46 -0.27
CA THR A 7 -11.90 9.63 0.94
C THR A 7 -13.05 10.06 1.84
N THR A 8 -13.54 9.12 2.65
CA THR A 8 -14.67 9.31 3.56
C THR A 8 -14.23 9.14 5.02
N PRO A 9 -15.07 9.56 6.00
CA PRO A 9 -14.83 9.28 7.41
C PRO A 9 -14.75 7.77 7.72
N GLU A 10 -15.57 6.96 7.05
CA GLU A 10 -15.59 5.50 7.20
C GLU A 10 -14.26 4.89 6.76
N ALA A 11 -13.69 5.39 5.65
CA ALA A 11 -12.39 4.98 5.18
C ALA A 11 -11.28 5.26 6.21
N ILE A 12 -11.31 6.42 6.87
CA ILE A 12 -10.36 6.76 7.94
C ILE A 12 -10.57 5.85 9.16
N LYS A 13 -11.82 5.71 9.60
CA LYS A 13 -12.19 4.92 10.77
C LYS A 13 -11.74 3.47 10.63
N GLY A 14 -11.99 2.85 9.47
CA GLY A 14 -11.57 1.48 9.20
C GLY A 14 -10.06 1.31 9.22
N LEU A 15 -9.30 2.23 8.61
CA LEU A 15 -7.83 2.16 8.60
C LEU A 15 -7.22 2.33 9.98
N VAL A 16 -7.71 3.30 10.76
CA VAL A 16 -7.24 3.51 12.14
C VAL A 16 -7.60 2.31 13.00
N ALA A 17 -8.83 1.79 12.91
CA ALA A 17 -9.25 0.61 13.67
C ALA A 17 -8.41 -0.63 13.33
N TYR A 18 -8.12 -0.89 12.05
CA TYR A 18 -7.23 -1.97 11.65
C TYR A 18 -5.83 -1.80 12.24
N HIS A 19 -5.25 -0.60 12.10
CA HIS A 19 -3.91 -0.29 12.59
C HIS A 19 -3.82 -0.50 14.11
N ASP A 20 -4.79 0.03 14.87
CA ASP A 20 -4.79 -0.06 16.32
C ASP A 20 -5.01 -1.48 16.81
N GLN A 21 -5.86 -2.27 16.14
CA GLN A 21 -6.00 -3.70 16.43
C GLN A 21 -4.69 -4.45 16.17
N ALA A 22 -4.02 -4.18 15.05
CA ALA A 22 -2.76 -4.83 14.70
C ALA A 22 -1.65 -4.49 15.71
N VAL A 23 -1.52 -3.21 16.07
CA VAL A 23 -0.57 -2.76 17.10
C VAL A 23 -0.90 -3.42 18.45
N ARG A 24 -2.18 -3.46 18.85
CA ARG A 24 -2.58 -4.09 20.11
C ARG A 24 -2.23 -5.57 20.14
N HIS A 25 -2.51 -6.31 19.07
CA HIS A 25 -2.16 -7.73 18.97
C HIS A 25 -0.64 -7.97 19.03
N LEU A 26 0.17 -7.08 18.45
CA LEU A 26 1.62 -7.16 18.53
C LEU A 26 2.17 -6.91 19.94
N VAL A 27 1.53 -6.03 20.71
CA VAL A 27 1.91 -5.72 22.10
C VAL A 27 1.39 -6.76 23.08
N ASP A 28 0.18 -7.26 22.84
CA ASP A 28 -0.50 -8.29 23.63
C ASP A 28 -1.01 -9.38 22.69
N PRO A 29 -0.27 -10.48 22.52
CA PRO A 29 -0.70 -11.60 21.67
C PRO A 29 -2.00 -12.28 22.12
N GLY A 30 -2.47 -12.02 23.35
CA GLY A 30 -3.79 -12.45 23.82
C GLY A 30 -4.95 -11.62 23.27
N ALA A 31 -4.67 -10.44 22.72
CA ALA A 31 -5.67 -9.64 22.02
C ALA A 31 -6.02 -10.26 20.65
N PRO A 32 -7.24 -10.03 20.13
CA PRO A 32 -7.61 -10.53 18.80
C PRO A 32 -6.73 -9.99 17.69
N GLU A 33 -6.47 -10.81 16.66
CA GLU A 33 -5.85 -10.34 15.41
C GLU A 33 -6.67 -9.21 14.77
N ALA A 34 -6.00 -8.33 14.01
CA ALA A 34 -6.65 -7.25 13.29
C ALA A 34 -7.60 -7.79 12.23
N ASP A 35 -8.84 -7.30 12.20
CA ASP A 35 -9.85 -7.75 11.23
C ASP A 35 -9.60 -7.10 9.86
N PRO A 36 -9.20 -7.86 8.82
CA PRO A 36 -8.92 -7.31 7.51
C PRO A 36 -10.14 -6.65 6.84
N LYS A 37 -11.37 -6.97 7.28
CA LYS A 37 -12.59 -6.32 6.76
C LYS A 37 -12.60 -4.81 7.02
N ARG A 38 -11.93 -4.36 8.09
CA ARG A 38 -11.77 -2.93 8.40
C ARG A 38 -11.10 -2.16 7.27
N LEU A 39 -10.22 -2.79 6.51
CA LEU A 39 -9.53 -2.16 5.38
C LEU A 39 -10.45 -1.93 4.17
N LEU A 40 -11.61 -2.58 4.11
CA LEU A 40 -12.59 -2.43 3.03
C LEU A 40 -13.58 -1.29 3.29
N GLU A 41 -13.64 -0.77 4.52
CA GLU A 41 -14.54 0.32 4.89
C GLU A 41 -14.24 1.58 4.07
N GLY A 42 -15.29 2.23 3.56
CA GLY A 42 -15.22 3.47 2.79
C GLY A 42 -14.67 3.33 1.36
N LEU A 43 -14.57 2.12 0.80
CA LEU A 43 -14.31 1.92 -0.63
C LEU A 43 -15.61 2.01 -1.45
N PRO A 44 -15.56 2.48 -2.72
CA PRO A 44 -14.38 2.92 -3.48
C PRO A 44 -13.79 4.24 -2.99
N GLN A 45 -12.48 4.41 -3.16
CA GLN A 45 -11.73 5.58 -2.67
C GLN A 45 -10.54 5.89 -3.58
N GLY A 46 -10.44 7.11 -4.07
CA GLY A 46 -9.42 7.50 -5.03
C GLY A 46 -9.44 6.57 -6.24
N SER A 47 -8.26 6.10 -6.63
CA SER A 47 -8.06 5.17 -7.75
C SER A 47 -8.45 3.72 -7.45
N ILE A 48 -8.74 3.37 -6.18
CA ILE A 48 -9.20 2.04 -5.78
C ILE A 48 -10.69 1.92 -6.08
N SER A 49 -11.02 1.05 -7.03
CA SER A 49 -12.39 0.90 -7.56
C SER A 49 -13.17 -0.19 -6.85
N THR A 50 -12.54 -1.32 -6.54
CA THR A 50 -13.10 -2.36 -5.68
C THR A 50 -11.99 -3.03 -4.89
N ALA A 51 -12.33 -3.60 -3.73
CA ALA A 51 -11.48 -4.55 -3.05
C ALA A 51 -12.34 -5.54 -2.26
N HIS A 52 -11.89 -6.78 -2.12
CA HIS A 52 -12.56 -7.80 -1.32
C HIS A 52 -11.56 -8.79 -0.73
N LEU A 53 -11.98 -9.47 0.34
CA LEU A 53 -11.19 -10.55 0.93
C LEU A 53 -11.37 -11.82 0.11
N THR A 54 -10.26 -12.48 -0.16
CA THR A 54 -10.23 -13.80 -0.76
C THR A 54 -9.14 -14.64 -0.10
N THR A 55 -9.05 -15.91 -0.48
CA THR A 55 -8.04 -16.83 0.04
C THR A 55 -7.22 -17.38 -1.12
N ILE A 56 -5.90 -17.26 -1.03
CA ILE A 56 -4.97 -17.89 -1.96
C ILE A 56 -4.16 -18.93 -1.18
N GLY A 57 -4.33 -20.20 -1.53
CA GLY A 57 -3.82 -21.31 -0.73
C GLY A 57 -4.42 -21.30 0.67
N SER A 58 -3.60 -21.13 1.70
CA SER A 58 -4.03 -21.00 3.10
C SER A 58 -4.01 -19.56 3.64
N ARG A 59 -3.75 -18.56 2.78
CA ARG A 59 -3.55 -17.17 3.20
C ARG A 59 -4.76 -16.31 2.85
N THR A 60 -5.28 -15.57 3.83
CA THR A 60 -6.23 -14.49 3.59
C THR A 60 -5.50 -13.32 2.92
N VAL A 61 -6.00 -12.89 1.77
CA VAL A 61 -5.45 -11.79 0.98
C VAL A 61 -6.56 -10.83 0.57
N ILE A 62 -6.17 -9.63 0.16
CA ILE A 62 -7.06 -8.66 -0.43
C ILE A 62 -6.83 -8.64 -1.94
N ALA A 63 -7.89 -8.95 -2.69
CA ALA A 63 -7.96 -8.70 -4.12
C ALA A 63 -8.43 -7.26 -4.32
N VAL A 64 -7.62 -6.44 -4.97
CA VAL A 64 -7.91 -5.01 -5.22
C VAL A 64 -7.87 -4.70 -6.70
N THR A 65 -8.87 -3.94 -7.16
CA THR A 65 -8.94 -3.38 -8.50
C THR A 65 -8.67 -1.89 -8.47
N ILE A 66 -7.70 -1.45 -9.27
CA ILE A 66 -7.41 -0.05 -9.52
C ILE A 66 -8.02 0.32 -10.87
N THR A 67 -8.88 1.34 -10.86
CA THR A 67 -9.70 1.72 -12.03
C THR A 67 -10.44 0.54 -12.67
N ASP A 68 -10.12 0.24 -13.93
CA ASP A 68 -10.68 -0.77 -14.81
C ASP A 68 -9.67 -1.90 -15.09
N ARG A 69 -8.65 -2.04 -14.23
CA ARG A 69 -7.60 -3.06 -14.38
C ARG A 69 -7.98 -4.40 -13.75
N ASN A 70 -7.16 -5.39 -14.04
CA ASN A 70 -7.24 -6.69 -13.39
C ASN A 70 -6.87 -6.57 -11.90
N GLU A 71 -7.36 -7.52 -11.12
CA GLU A 71 -7.08 -7.58 -9.70
C GLU A 71 -5.58 -7.74 -9.42
N ARG A 72 -5.15 -7.10 -8.33
CA ARG A 72 -3.87 -7.35 -7.67
C ARG A 72 -4.14 -7.99 -6.32
N PHE A 73 -3.34 -8.98 -5.97
CA PHE A 73 -3.48 -9.71 -4.71
C PHE A 73 -2.35 -9.32 -3.75
N MET A 74 -2.70 -8.94 -2.52
CA MET A 74 -1.70 -8.55 -1.51
C MET A 74 -2.18 -8.90 -0.10
N GLU A 75 -1.25 -9.02 0.85
CA GLU A 75 -1.59 -9.23 2.25
C GLU A 75 -2.31 -8.01 2.85
N PRO A 76 -3.12 -8.18 3.90
CA PRO A 76 -3.80 -7.07 4.58
C PRO A 76 -2.88 -5.91 4.95
N GLU A 77 -1.67 -6.20 5.43
CA GLU A 77 -0.68 -5.17 5.80
C GLU A 77 -0.16 -4.39 4.59
N ALA A 78 0.07 -5.07 3.46
CA ALA A 78 0.43 -4.41 2.21
C ALA A 78 -0.73 -3.53 1.72
N PHE A 79 -1.96 -4.02 1.77
CA PHE A 79 -3.13 -3.21 1.39
C PHE A 79 -3.34 -2.02 2.33
N ALA A 80 -3.11 -2.19 3.63
CA ALA A 80 -3.14 -1.10 4.61
C ALA A 80 -2.11 -0.01 4.24
N ALA A 81 -0.87 -0.41 3.91
CA ALA A 81 0.17 0.51 3.45
C ALA A 81 -0.23 1.25 2.17
N LEU A 82 -0.83 0.56 1.19
CA LEU A 82 -1.37 1.16 -0.03
C LEU A 82 -2.47 2.19 0.30
N ARG A 83 -3.52 1.75 1.01
CA ARG A 83 -4.66 2.56 1.43
C ARG A 83 -4.23 3.85 2.13
N VAL A 84 -3.32 3.77 3.10
CA VAL A 84 -2.91 4.95 3.88
C VAL A 84 -2.07 5.91 3.04
N VAL A 85 -1.13 5.43 2.23
CA VAL A 85 -0.27 6.32 1.43
C VAL A 85 -1.07 7.03 0.33
N THR A 86 -2.16 6.42 -0.14
CA THR A 86 -3.08 6.97 -1.14
C THR A 86 -4.35 7.56 -0.54
N LEU A 87 -4.45 7.72 0.77
CA LEU A 87 -5.70 8.06 1.45
C LEU A 87 -6.26 9.42 0.99
N PHE A 88 -5.37 10.41 0.83
CA PHE A 88 -5.75 11.76 0.42
C PHE A 88 -5.49 12.04 -1.06
N GLU A 89 -5.40 11.01 -1.91
CA GLU A 89 -5.14 11.20 -3.34
C GLU A 89 -6.41 11.40 -4.17
N GLY A 90 -6.36 12.32 -5.14
CA GLY A 90 -7.52 12.74 -5.95
C GLY A 90 -7.59 12.14 -7.34
N GLY A 91 -6.90 11.02 -7.62
CA GLY A 91 -7.02 10.28 -8.88
C GLY A 91 -5.79 10.19 -9.79
N ALA A 92 -4.59 10.47 -9.27
CA ALA A 92 -3.37 10.50 -10.09
C ALA A 92 -2.15 9.91 -9.38
N ALA A 93 -2.30 9.50 -8.13
CA ALA A 93 -1.19 8.91 -7.39
C ALA A 93 -0.94 7.48 -7.84
N ILE A 94 -1.99 6.74 -8.20
CA ILE A 94 -1.88 5.35 -8.61
C ILE A 94 -1.86 5.23 -10.13
N ILE A 95 -0.80 4.60 -10.65
CA ILE A 95 -0.73 4.21 -12.05
C ILE A 95 -0.54 2.71 -12.09
N ASP A 96 -1.51 2.01 -12.67
CA ASP A 96 -1.40 0.60 -13.01
C ASP A 96 -1.21 0.46 -14.52
N LYS A 97 0.04 0.15 -14.92
CA LYS A 97 0.42 -0.01 -16.33
C LYS A 97 0.58 -1.48 -16.64
N ASN A 98 -0.07 -1.92 -17.71
CA ASN A 98 0.32 -3.10 -18.45
C ASN A 98 0.99 -2.61 -19.75
N LYS A 99 2.29 -2.82 -19.92
CA LYS A 99 2.98 -2.58 -21.21
C LYS A 99 3.48 -3.91 -21.73
N LYS A 100 3.01 -4.30 -22.92
CA LYS A 100 3.43 -5.51 -23.63
C LYS A 100 4.62 -5.29 -24.58
N ASP A 101 4.99 -4.03 -24.85
CA ASP A 101 6.07 -3.70 -25.79
C ASP A 101 7.38 -3.35 -25.06
N GLY A 102 8.39 -4.22 -25.24
CA GLY A 102 9.77 -4.08 -24.76
C GLY A 102 10.28 -5.30 -23.97
N ASP A 103 11.60 -5.44 -23.87
CA ASP A 103 12.31 -6.53 -23.14
C ASP A 103 12.02 -6.60 -21.64
N GLU A 104 11.30 -5.63 -21.08
CA GLU A 104 10.84 -5.63 -19.70
C GLU A 104 9.30 -5.61 -19.65
N ARG A 105 8.69 -6.74 -19.30
CA ARG A 105 7.30 -6.73 -18.80
C ARG A 105 7.25 -5.85 -17.57
N ARG A 106 6.46 -4.79 -17.65
CA ARG A 106 6.39 -3.71 -16.65
C ARG A 106 4.98 -3.61 -16.08
N ASP A 107 4.42 -4.75 -15.69
CA ASP A 107 3.16 -4.82 -14.95
C ASP A 107 3.45 -4.39 -13.52
N TYR A 108 3.21 -3.11 -13.22
CA TYR A 108 3.49 -2.59 -11.89
C TYR A 108 2.39 -1.65 -11.43
N LEU A 109 2.14 -1.72 -10.13
CA LEU A 109 1.44 -0.69 -9.39
C LEU A 109 2.44 0.40 -9.02
N LYS A 110 2.24 1.63 -9.47
CA LYS A 110 3.01 2.80 -9.04
C LYS A 110 2.18 3.71 -8.16
N VAL A 111 2.75 4.15 -7.05
CA VAL A 111 2.21 5.16 -6.14
C VAL A 111 3.15 6.38 -6.18
N PHE A 112 2.64 7.56 -6.53
CA PHE A 112 3.45 8.79 -6.67
C PHE A 112 4.68 8.62 -7.58
N ARG A 113 4.54 7.83 -8.66
CA ARG A 113 5.62 7.45 -9.60
C ARG A 113 6.72 6.54 -9.01
N ILE A 114 6.49 5.95 -7.84
CA ILE A 114 7.35 4.95 -7.18
C ILE A 114 6.64 3.60 -7.28
N THR A 115 7.33 2.51 -7.62
CA THR A 115 6.67 1.19 -7.65
C THR A 115 6.26 0.79 -6.24
N PHE A 116 5.04 0.29 -6.08
CA PHE A 116 4.52 -0.08 -4.75
C PHE A 116 5.34 -1.23 -4.15
N MET A 117 5.80 -2.17 -4.97
CA MET A 117 6.72 -3.25 -4.57
C MET A 117 8.01 -2.72 -3.94
N ARG A 118 8.57 -1.62 -4.47
CA ARG A 118 9.75 -0.96 -3.89
C ARG A 118 9.43 -0.35 -2.53
N LEU A 119 8.22 0.17 -2.34
CA LEU A 119 7.78 0.67 -1.05
C LEU A 119 7.59 -0.49 -0.07
N LEU A 120 7.01 -1.61 -0.49
CA LEU A 120 6.86 -2.80 0.36
C LEU A 120 8.21 -3.35 0.81
N ALA A 121 9.13 -3.62 -0.12
CA ALA A 121 10.43 -4.22 0.19
C ALA A 121 11.46 -3.26 0.81
N ASP A 122 11.12 -1.97 0.99
CA ASP A 122 12.03 -0.89 1.39
C ASP A 122 13.37 -0.90 0.62
N ALA A 123 13.29 -1.07 -0.71
CA ALA A 123 14.49 -1.28 -1.50
C ALA A 123 15.39 -0.03 -1.51
N GLN A 124 16.68 -0.26 -1.28
CA GLN A 124 17.72 0.76 -1.16
C GLN A 124 18.15 1.29 -2.52
N ARG A 125 19.09 2.25 -2.50
CA ARG A 125 19.71 2.78 -3.71
C ARG A 125 20.42 1.65 -4.47
N ALA A 126 20.28 1.66 -5.80
CA ALA A 126 20.80 0.61 -6.69
C ALA A 126 20.14 -0.77 -6.51
N GLU A 127 18.97 -0.83 -5.89
CA GLU A 127 18.16 -2.03 -5.83
C GLU A 127 16.92 -1.88 -6.71
N THR A 128 16.39 -2.99 -7.19
CA THR A 128 15.07 -3.09 -7.80
C THR A 128 14.31 -4.24 -7.17
N VAL A 129 12.99 -4.25 -7.35
CA VAL A 129 12.13 -5.33 -6.85
C VAL A 129 11.49 -6.01 -8.06
N GLU A 130 11.70 -7.31 -8.16
CA GLU A 130 11.14 -8.18 -9.20
C GLU A 130 10.00 -9.02 -8.63
N GLN A 131 9.05 -9.37 -9.49
CA GLN A 131 8.04 -10.38 -9.19
C GLN A 131 8.54 -11.72 -9.72
N ILE A 132 8.62 -12.72 -8.84
CA ILE A 132 9.19 -14.05 -9.17
C ILE A 132 8.13 -15.10 -9.55
N GLY A 133 6.87 -14.69 -9.68
CA GLY A 133 5.75 -15.55 -10.03
C GLY A 133 4.66 -14.78 -10.75
N ASP A 134 3.40 -14.95 -10.35
CA ASP A 134 2.29 -14.24 -10.99
C ASP A 134 2.42 -12.73 -10.81
N HIS A 135 2.51 -11.99 -11.92
CA HIS A 135 2.54 -10.54 -11.98
C HIS A 135 1.30 -9.84 -11.36
N HIS A 136 0.18 -10.54 -11.16
CA HIS A 136 -0.96 -10.03 -10.39
C HIS A 136 -0.75 -10.11 -8.88
N SER A 137 0.18 -10.94 -8.41
CA SER A 137 0.46 -11.10 -6.99
C SER A 137 1.54 -10.11 -6.53
N LEU A 138 1.15 -9.24 -5.62
CA LEU A 138 2.01 -8.32 -4.88
C LEU A 138 2.29 -8.83 -3.46
N MET A 139 2.03 -10.13 -3.21
CA MET A 139 2.35 -10.77 -1.95
C MET A 139 3.86 -10.76 -1.69
N ALA A 140 4.27 -10.61 -0.43
CA ALA A 140 5.68 -10.54 -0.04
C ALA A 140 6.48 -11.76 -0.55
N ALA A 141 5.89 -12.95 -0.49
CA ALA A 141 6.50 -14.19 -0.97
C ALA A 141 6.73 -14.23 -2.50
N ASN A 142 6.10 -13.31 -3.24
CA ASN A 142 6.23 -13.20 -4.70
C ASN A 142 7.18 -12.06 -5.11
N LEU A 143 7.82 -11.39 -4.17
CA LEU A 143 8.70 -10.25 -4.40
C LEU A 143 10.14 -10.60 -4.03
N SER A 144 11.09 -10.22 -4.88
CA SER A 144 12.52 -10.38 -4.62
C SER A 144 13.26 -9.07 -4.85
N VAL A 145 14.20 -8.74 -3.95
CA VAL A 145 15.06 -7.58 -4.13
C VAL A 145 16.36 -7.99 -4.81
N VAL A 146 16.64 -7.39 -5.96
CA VAL A 146 17.81 -7.68 -6.77
C VAL A 146 18.62 -6.40 -7.04
N ALA A 147 19.86 -6.57 -7.50
CA ALA A 147 20.68 -5.45 -7.95
C ALA A 147 20.00 -4.75 -9.15
N GLY A 148 19.98 -3.42 -9.13
CA GLY A 148 19.33 -2.61 -10.15
C GLY A 148 20.13 -1.36 -10.49
N GLN A 149 19.63 -0.61 -11.48
CA GLN A 149 20.28 0.62 -11.91
C GLN A 149 20.24 1.71 -10.83
N GLN A 150 21.30 2.53 -10.73
CA GLN A 150 21.44 3.60 -9.74
C GLN A 150 20.39 4.72 -9.84
N VAL A 151 19.58 4.75 -10.91
CA VAL A 151 18.57 5.78 -11.17
C VAL A 151 17.33 5.65 -10.26
N ASN A 152 17.14 4.52 -9.59
CA ASN A 152 16.03 4.31 -8.66
C ASN A 152 16.37 4.84 -7.26
N LEU A 153 16.13 6.14 -7.03
CA LEU A 153 16.47 6.82 -5.78
C LEU A 153 15.29 7.05 -4.81
N LYS A 154 14.04 6.83 -5.25
CA LYS A 154 12.84 7.17 -4.46
C LYS A 154 12.33 5.96 -3.69
N GLY A 155 11.95 6.14 -2.42
CA GLY A 155 11.41 5.10 -1.55
C GLY A 155 10.32 5.62 -0.61
N ARG A 156 10.20 4.99 0.57
CA ARG A 156 9.16 5.31 1.56
C ARG A 156 9.17 6.76 2.02
N ARG A 157 10.35 7.36 2.15
CA ARG A 157 10.50 8.77 2.55
C ARG A 157 9.85 9.71 1.55
N GLU A 158 10.10 9.52 0.25
CA GLU A 158 9.54 10.34 -0.82
C GLU A 158 8.03 10.08 -0.98
N ALA A 159 7.58 8.84 -0.79
CA ALA A 159 6.16 8.50 -0.78
C ALA A 159 5.42 9.18 0.38
N LEU A 160 6.00 9.17 1.59
CA LEU A 160 5.46 9.88 2.75
C LEU A 160 5.33 11.38 2.51
N ALA A 161 6.39 12.02 1.97
CA ALA A 161 6.33 13.44 1.66
C ALA A 161 5.17 13.76 0.69
N LYS A 162 4.99 12.94 -0.36
CA LYS A 162 3.89 13.11 -1.31
C LYS A 162 2.52 12.84 -0.71
N ALA A 163 2.42 11.87 0.20
CA ALA A 163 1.20 11.58 0.94
C ALA A 163 0.80 12.79 1.81
N LEU A 164 1.76 13.40 2.51
CA LEU A 164 1.54 14.60 3.33
C LEU A 164 1.16 15.83 2.47
N ASP A 165 1.84 16.05 1.34
CA ASP A 165 1.44 17.09 0.38
C ASP A 165 -0.02 16.92 -0.08
N ALA A 166 -0.47 15.68 -0.28
CA ALA A 166 -1.84 15.38 -0.69
C ALA A 166 -2.84 15.61 0.44
N HIS A 167 -2.49 15.23 1.67
CA HIS A 167 -3.28 15.52 2.87
C HIS A 167 -3.49 17.01 3.07
N GLU A 168 -2.43 17.82 3.00
CA GLU A 168 -2.52 19.28 3.19
C GLU A 168 -3.46 19.94 2.16
N LYS A 169 -3.47 19.43 0.92
CA LYS A 169 -4.34 19.93 -0.15
C LYS A 169 -5.80 19.52 0.01
N ASN A 170 -6.05 18.29 0.45
CA ASN A 170 -7.36 17.66 0.31
C ASN A 170 -8.11 17.48 1.63
N ALA A 171 -7.43 17.33 2.77
CA ALA A 171 -8.09 17.03 4.04
C ALA A 171 -9.10 18.12 4.45
N ALA A 172 -8.76 19.40 4.28
CA ALA A 172 -9.68 20.49 4.59
C ALA A 172 -10.84 20.55 3.60
N LYS A 173 -10.52 20.41 2.30
CA LYS A 173 -11.52 20.39 1.21
C LYS A 173 -12.54 19.27 1.38
N TRP A 174 -12.13 18.13 1.93
CA TRP A 174 -12.98 16.97 2.13
C TRP A 174 -13.61 16.91 3.54
N GLY A 175 -13.35 17.90 4.41
CA GLY A 175 -13.93 17.95 5.76
C GLY A 175 -13.31 16.97 6.76
N LEU A 176 -12.08 16.50 6.52
CA LEU A 176 -11.43 15.40 7.26
C LEU A 176 -10.26 15.83 8.13
N SER A 177 -9.83 17.10 8.07
CA SER A 177 -8.67 17.60 8.83
C SER A 177 -8.74 17.34 10.33
N LYS A 178 -9.93 17.32 10.92
CA LYS A 178 -10.13 17.02 12.35
C LYS A 178 -10.10 15.53 12.67
N GLN A 179 -10.48 14.68 11.71
CA GLN A 179 -10.59 13.24 11.92
C GLN A 179 -9.23 12.56 11.84
N LEU A 180 -8.36 13.05 10.95
CA LEU A 180 -6.99 12.59 10.86
C LEU A 180 -6.07 13.80 10.65
N PRO A 181 -5.66 14.48 11.74
CA PRO A 181 -4.70 15.56 11.68
C PRO A 181 -3.38 15.12 11.03
N ARG A 182 -2.61 16.07 10.50
CA ARG A 182 -1.38 15.80 9.75
C ARG A 182 -0.41 14.90 10.50
N GLU A 183 -0.21 15.13 11.79
CA GLU A 183 0.71 14.33 12.63
C GLU A 183 0.21 12.89 12.79
N ALA A 184 -1.08 12.71 13.08
CA ALA A 184 -1.71 11.40 13.18
C ALA A 184 -1.64 10.65 11.84
N TYR A 185 -1.86 11.34 10.72
CA TYR A 185 -1.72 10.76 9.39
C TYR A 185 -0.27 10.34 9.09
N GLN A 186 0.71 11.18 9.43
CA GLN A 186 2.13 10.85 9.29
C GLN A 186 2.50 9.60 10.11
N ALA A 187 2.01 9.50 11.35
CA ALA A 187 2.20 8.34 12.21
C ALA A 187 1.56 7.09 11.60
N LEU A 188 0.33 7.20 11.10
CA LEU A 188 -0.40 6.11 10.47
C LEU A 188 0.32 5.59 9.21
N VAL A 189 0.81 6.47 8.32
CA VAL A 189 1.55 6.06 7.12
C VAL A 189 2.82 5.29 7.50
N ARG A 190 3.58 5.78 8.48
CA ARG A 190 4.79 5.10 8.97
C ARG A 190 4.45 3.78 9.65
N GLY A 191 3.41 3.78 10.47
CA GLY A 191 2.91 2.62 11.20
C GLY A 191 2.51 1.48 10.27
N SER A 192 1.77 1.76 9.20
CA SER A 192 1.37 0.73 8.23
C SER A 192 2.56 0.06 7.53
N PHE A 193 3.58 0.82 7.12
CA PHE A 193 4.80 0.21 6.57
C PHE A 193 5.55 -0.61 7.63
N ARG A 194 5.59 -0.15 8.89
CA ARG A 194 6.22 -0.89 9.98
C ARG A 194 5.49 -2.20 10.29
N LEU A 195 4.15 -2.21 10.26
CA LEU A 195 3.35 -3.42 10.40
C LEU A 195 3.69 -4.44 9.29
N PHE A 196 3.82 -3.97 8.05
CA PHE A 196 4.27 -4.82 6.95
C PHE A 196 5.67 -5.39 7.20
N ASP A 197 6.64 -4.58 7.65
CA ASP A 197 8.01 -5.05 7.92
C ASP A 197 8.06 -6.11 9.03
N ILE A 198 7.27 -5.94 10.10
CA ILE A 198 7.24 -6.90 11.21
C ILE A 198 6.78 -8.27 10.72
N LYS A 199 5.75 -8.30 9.86
CA LYS A 199 5.17 -9.56 9.39
C LYS A 199 5.90 -10.16 8.20
N HIS A 200 6.45 -9.33 7.31
CA HIS A 200 6.93 -9.76 5.99
C HIS A 200 8.37 -9.34 5.69
N GLY A 201 8.99 -8.47 6.50
CA GLY A 201 10.34 -7.96 6.28
C GLY A 201 11.40 -9.06 6.18
N HIS A 202 11.19 -10.18 6.86
CA HIS A 202 12.04 -11.36 6.77
C HIS A 202 12.19 -11.91 5.33
N SER A 203 11.17 -11.73 4.48
CA SER A 203 11.19 -12.15 3.07
C SER A 203 12.18 -11.36 2.21
N PHE A 204 12.66 -10.22 2.71
CA PHE A 204 13.59 -9.33 1.99
C PHE A 204 15.00 -9.32 2.59
N LEU A 205 15.26 -10.15 3.60
CA LEU A 205 16.59 -10.29 4.20
C LEU A 205 17.55 -10.95 3.21
N ARG A 206 18.80 -10.47 3.21
CA ARG A 206 19.87 -11.01 2.38
C ARG A 206 20.93 -11.67 3.23
N PRO A 207 21.45 -12.84 2.82
CA PRO A 207 22.62 -13.41 3.46
C PRO A 207 23.83 -12.48 3.23
N LEU A 208 24.63 -12.28 4.26
CA LEU A 208 25.96 -11.68 4.12
C LEU A 208 26.82 -12.70 3.38
N ARG A 209 27.26 -12.36 2.17
CA ARG A 209 28.24 -13.13 1.40
C ARG A 209 29.54 -12.35 1.36
#